data_AF-A0AAD5TL92-F1
#
_entry.id   AF-A0AAD5TL92-F1
#
_cell.length_a   1.000
_cell.length_b   1.000
_cell.length_c   1.000
_cell.angle_alpha   90.00
_cell.angle_beta   90.00
_cell.angle_gamma   90.00
#
_symmetry.space_group_name_H-M   'P 1'
#
loop_
_entity.id
_entity.type
_entity.pdbx_description
1 polymer ?
#
loop_
_entity_poly.entity_id
_entity_poly.type
_entity_poly.pdbx_seq_one_letter_code
_entity_poly.pdbx_strand_id
1 'polypeptide(L)'
;MGYGSVYCNSFKDNINRFSPQGQVWIQNVMHCLQEDLIPVVSENLTCPQIKDFAFGTHPECYVQAGFCNLPPTDLAVLLTIVGLKQLLSPDTILQGLKVGGDCSKEYIAEIFSVIFKHHGI
;
A
#
# COMPACT_ATOMS: atom_id res chain seq x y z
N MET A 1 -22.40 5.53 1.54
CA MET A 1 -21.05 5.15 1.05
C MET A 1 -20.12 5.06 2.26
N GLY A 2 -19.39 3.95 2.41
CA GLY A 2 -18.45 3.75 3.52
C GLY A 2 -17.07 4.36 3.28
N TYR A 3 -16.21 4.33 4.31
CA TYR A 3 -14.86 4.93 4.31
C TYR A 3 -14.02 4.57 3.06
N GLY A 4 -13.95 3.28 2.68
CA GLY A 4 -13.15 2.84 1.52
C GLY A 4 -13.64 3.40 0.17
N SER A 5 -14.96 3.60 0.01
CA SER A 5 -15.52 4.15 -1.25
C SER A 5 -15.11 5.60 -1.48
N VAL A 6 -14.88 6.38 -0.41
CA VAL A 6 -14.40 7.76 -0.52
C VAL A 6 -13.02 7.78 -1.17
N TYR A 7 -12.08 6.98 -0.65
CA TYR A 7 -10.72 6.93 -1.18
C TYR A 7 -10.64 6.24 -2.54
N CYS A 8 -11.42 5.18 -2.78
CA CYS A 8 -11.51 4.54 -4.10
C CYS A 8 -11.90 5.55 -5.19
N ASN A 9 -12.90 6.40 -4.93
CA ASN A 9 -13.31 7.43 -5.87
C ASN A 9 -12.25 8.52 -6.01
N SER A 10 -11.69 9.01 -4.89
CA SER A 10 -10.62 10.02 -4.94
C SER A 10 -9.42 9.57 -5.77
N PHE A 11 -8.98 8.31 -5.64
CA PHE A 11 -7.88 7.78 -6.44
C PHE A 11 -8.26 7.60 -7.91
N LYS A 12 -9.48 7.13 -8.20
CA LYS A 12 -9.98 7.03 -9.58
C LYS A 12 -10.02 8.39 -10.26
N ASP A 13 -10.52 9.41 -9.57
CA ASP A 13 -10.69 10.76 -10.12
C ASP A 13 -9.34 11.49 -10.29
N ASN A 14 -8.31 11.08 -9.55
CA ASN A 14 -6.97 11.66 -9.60
C ASN A 14 -5.92 10.77 -10.27
N ILE A 15 -6.30 9.63 -10.87
CA ILE A 15 -5.37 8.63 -11.41
C ILE A 15 -4.40 9.22 -12.45
N ASN A 16 -4.87 10.18 -13.24
CA ASN A 16 -4.08 10.85 -14.28
C ASN A 16 -2.98 11.78 -13.73
N ARG A 17 -2.97 12.06 -12.42
CA ARG A 17 -1.92 12.84 -11.76
C ARG A 17 -0.68 12.00 -11.42
N PHE A 18 -0.79 10.68 -11.50
CA PHE A 18 0.30 9.75 -11.24
C PHE A 18 1.08 9.45 -12.50
N SER A 19 2.36 9.11 -12.33
CA SER A 19 3.18 8.52 -13.38
C SER A 19 2.56 7.21 -13.90
N PRO A 20 2.93 6.71 -15.09
CA PRO A 20 2.47 5.40 -15.55
C PRO A 20 2.75 4.27 -14.55
N GLN A 21 3.89 4.31 -13.86
CA GLN A 21 4.23 3.37 -12.79
C GLN A 21 3.27 3.52 -11.59
N GLY A 22 3.01 4.76 -11.15
CA GLY A 22 2.08 5.04 -10.06
C GLY A 22 0.65 4.61 -10.35
N GLN A 23 0.20 4.73 -11.60
CA GLN A 23 -1.13 4.26 -12.02
C GLN A 23 -1.26 2.74 -11.89
N VAL A 24 -0.24 1.99 -12.32
CA VAL A 24 -0.18 0.53 -12.16
C VAL A 24 -0.15 0.16 -10.67
N TRP A 25 0.69 0.84 -9.88
CA TRP A 25 0.78 0.60 -8.43
C TRP A 25 -0.57 0.82 -7.74
N ILE A 26 -1.28 1.90 -8.04
CA ILE A 26 -2.61 2.19 -7.47
C ILE A 26 -3.62 1.09 -7.80
N GLN A 27 -3.64 0.63 -9.05
CA GLN A 27 -4.56 -0.44 -9.46
C GLN A 27 -4.26 -1.74 -8.74
N ASN A 28 -2.98 -2.11 -8.62
CA ASN A 28 -2.55 -3.31 -7.92
C ASN A 28 -2.88 -3.26 -6.43
N VAL A 29 -2.66 -2.11 -5.77
CA VAL A 29 -3.05 -1.91 -4.37
C VAL A 29 -4.56 -2.03 -4.19
N MET A 30 -5.35 -1.35 -5.02
CA MET A 30 -6.82 -1.42 -4.91
C MET A 30 -7.32 -2.85 -5.07
N HIS A 31 -6.76 -3.60 -6.01
CA HIS A 31 -7.11 -4.99 -6.24
C HIS A 31 -6.73 -5.87 -5.03
N CYS A 32 -5.48 -5.80 -4.56
CA CYS A 32 -5.00 -6.55 -3.40
C CYS A 32 -5.86 -6.30 -2.15
N LEU A 33 -6.17 -5.03 -1.85
CA LEU A 33 -7.01 -4.67 -0.71
C LEU A 33 -8.44 -5.23 -0.82
N GLN A 34 -8.98 -5.35 -2.03
CA GLN A 34 -10.30 -5.93 -2.26
C GLN A 34 -10.27 -7.45 -2.13
N GLU A 35 -9.22 -8.12 -2.63
CA GLU A 35 -9.05 -9.56 -2.53
C GLU A 35 -8.89 -10.01 -1.08
N ASP A 36 -8.07 -9.31 -0.29
CA ASP A 36 -7.86 -9.64 1.12
C ASP A 36 -9.13 -9.52 1.96
N LEU A 37 -10.12 -8.74 1.51
CA LEU A 37 -11.41 -8.62 2.19
C LEU A 37 -12.37 -9.78 1.87
N ILE A 38 -12.15 -10.55 0.80
CA ILE A 38 -13.05 -11.64 0.39
C ILE A 38 -13.25 -12.71 1.48
N PRO A 39 -12.22 -13.15 2.23
CA PRO A 39 -12.41 -14.15 3.29
C PRO A 39 -13.32 -13.66 4.42
N VAL A 40 -13.26 -12.37 4.75
CA VAL A 40 -13.93 -11.80 5.93
C VAL A 40 -15.34 -11.28 5.64
N VAL A 41 -15.74 -11.10 4.36
CA VAL A 41 -17.11 -10.66 4.02
C VAL A 41 -18.19 -11.71 4.32
N SER A 42 -17.83 -12.98 4.42
CA SER A 42 -18.75 -14.08 4.81
C SER A 42 -18.76 -14.36 6.32
N GLU A 43 -17.90 -13.70 7.09
CA GLU A 43 -17.79 -13.89 8.53
C GLU A 43 -18.73 -12.95 9.29
N ASN A 44 -19.20 -13.37 10.46
CA ASN A 44 -20.05 -12.55 11.32
C ASN A 44 -19.21 -11.56 12.16
N LEU A 45 -18.39 -10.74 11.49
CA LEU A 45 -17.54 -9.72 12.11
C LEU A 45 -18.31 -8.43 12.36
N THR A 46 -17.97 -7.74 13.44
CA THR A 46 -18.45 -6.39 13.72
C THR A 46 -17.75 -5.36 12.82
N CYS A 47 -18.39 -4.20 12.58
CA CYS A 47 -17.77 -3.13 11.77
C CYS A 47 -16.36 -2.71 12.24
N PRO A 48 -16.06 -2.62 13.56
CA PRO A 48 -14.70 -2.39 14.03
C PRO A 48 -13.71 -3.48 13.63
N GLN A 49 -14.10 -4.76 13.76
CA GLN A 49 -13.23 -5.88 13.38
C GLN A 49 -12.93 -5.88 11.88
N ILE A 50 -13.93 -5.61 11.04
CA ILE A 50 -13.75 -5.47 9.59
C ILE A 50 -12.80 -4.31 9.29
N LYS A 51 -12.97 -3.18 9.99
CA LYS A 51 -12.09 -2.02 9.84
C LYS A 51 -10.64 -2.38 10.20
N ASP A 52 -10.41 -2.96 11.38
CA ASP A 52 -9.06 -3.26 11.86
C ASP A 52 -8.36 -4.27 10.94
N PHE A 53 -9.08 -5.30 10.50
CA PHE A 53 -8.59 -6.23 9.48
C PHE A 53 -8.23 -5.52 8.17
N ALA A 54 -9.15 -4.69 7.64
CA ALA A 54 -8.94 -3.95 6.40
C ALA A 54 -7.72 -3.01 6.46
N PHE A 55 -7.51 -2.32 7.57
CA PHE A 55 -6.31 -1.49 7.75
C PHE A 55 -5.04 -2.36 7.88
N GLY A 56 -5.14 -3.54 8.47
CA GLY A 56 -4.00 -4.46 8.64
C GLY A 56 -3.34 -4.94 7.34
N THR A 57 -4.08 -4.98 6.23
CA THR A 57 -3.61 -5.49 4.92
C THR A 57 -2.79 -4.48 4.12
N HIS A 58 -2.90 -3.19 4.44
CA HIS A 58 -2.30 -2.11 3.64
C HIS A 58 -0.77 -2.22 3.47
N PRO A 59 0.03 -2.51 4.52
CA PRO A 59 1.49 -2.56 4.36
C PRO A 59 1.94 -3.60 3.34
N GLU A 60 1.34 -4.79 3.39
CA GLU A 60 1.69 -5.88 2.49
C GLU A 60 1.29 -5.57 1.05
N CYS A 61 0.04 -5.13 0.83
CA CYS A 61 -0.42 -4.72 -0.50
C CYS A 61 0.42 -3.57 -1.10
N TYR A 62 0.88 -2.61 -0.28
CA TYR A 62 1.69 -1.50 -0.77
C TYR A 62 3.06 -1.98 -1.25
N VAL A 63 3.73 -2.82 -0.44
CA VAL A 63 5.06 -3.37 -0.74
C VAL A 63 4.98 -4.27 -1.96
N GLN A 64 4.08 -5.25 -1.98
CA GLN A 64 3.90 -6.17 -3.11
C GLN A 64 3.57 -5.46 -4.43
N ALA A 65 2.82 -4.36 -4.37
CA ALA A 65 2.53 -3.56 -5.57
C ALA A 65 3.73 -2.75 -6.07
N GLY A 66 4.80 -2.61 -5.28
CA GLY A 66 6.05 -1.92 -5.63
C GLY A 66 6.22 -0.51 -5.03
N PHE A 67 5.64 -0.23 -3.86
CA PHE A 67 5.71 1.09 -3.21
C PHE A 67 7.14 1.59 -3.04
N CYS A 68 8.08 0.69 -2.73
CA CYS A 68 9.49 0.99 -2.46
C CYS A 68 10.22 1.60 -3.66
N ASN A 69 9.67 1.43 -4.87
CA ASN A 69 10.26 1.90 -6.12
C ASN A 69 9.48 3.08 -6.73
N LEU A 70 8.46 3.60 -6.04
CA LEU A 70 7.67 4.72 -6.57
C LEU A 70 8.51 6.00 -6.67
N PRO A 71 8.34 6.77 -7.76
CA PRO A 71 9.02 8.05 -7.87
C PRO A 71 8.49 9.03 -6.81
N PRO A 72 9.34 9.96 -6.32
CA PRO A 72 8.92 10.95 -5.32
C PRO A 72 7.72 11.81 -5.74
N THR A 73 7.50 11.99 -7.04
CA THR A 73 6.33 12.70 -7.58
C THR A 73 5.02 11.98 -7.26
N ASP A 74 4.99 10.65 -7.34
CA ASP A 74 3.80 9.85 -7.02
C ASP A 74 3.53 9.86 -5.52
N LEU A 75 4.59 9.83 -4.70
CA LEU A 75 4.47 10.02 -3.24
C LEU A 75 3.86 11.38 -2.92
N ALA A 76 4.29 12.46 -3.58
CA ALA A 76 3.70 13.79 -3.39
C ALA A 76 2.21 13.81 -3.74
N VAL A 77 1.80 13.18 -4.84
CA VAL A 77 0.37 13.08 -5.20
C VAL A 77 -0.41 12.26 -4.17
N LEU A 78 0.12 11.13 -3.68
CA LEU A 78 -0.47 10.36 -2.58
C LEU A 78 -0.74 11.23 -1.35
N LEU A 79 0.26 12.02 -0.93
CA LEU A 79 0.13 12.95 0.19
C LEU A 79 -1.01 13.96 -0.03
N THR A 80 -1.21 14.45 -1.25
CA THR A 80 -2.30 15.40 -1.56
C THR A 80 -3.69 14.77 -1.53
N ILE A 81 -3.82 13.49 -1.88
CA ILE A 81 -5.12 12.79 -1.93
C ILE A 81 -5.51 12.31 -0.53
N VAL A 82 -4.57 11.69 0.18
CA VAL A 82 -4.82 11.10 1.51
C VAL A 82 -4.84 12.19 2.60
N GLY A 83 -4.05 13.25 2.41
CA GLY A 83 -3.91 14.37 3.34
C GLY A 83 -2.98 14.07 4.51
N LEU A 84 -2.23 15.10 4.95
CA LEU A 84 -1.29 15.00 6.08
C LEU A 84 -1.94 14.54 7.40
N LYS A 85 -3.20 14.91 7.63
CA LYS A 85 -3.93 14.52 8.84
C LYS A 85 -4.17 13.00 8.92
N GLN A 86 -4.34 12.35 7.78
CA GLN A 86 -4.59 10.91 7.74
C GLN A 86 -3.28 10.13 7.87
N LEU A 87 -2.19 10.64 7.31
CA LEU A 87 -0.84 10.08 7.45
C LEU A 87 -0.31 10.14 8.89
N LEU A 88 -0.72 11.16 9.65
CA LEU A 88 -0.36 11.32 11.06
C LEU A 88 -1.35 10.64 12.01
N SER A 89 -2.34 9.91 11.50
CA SER A 89 -3.17 9.05 12.34
C SER A 89 -2.33 7.87 12.86
N PRO A 90 -2.53 7.42 14.12
CA PRO A 90 -1.74 6.33 14.71
C PRO A 90 -1.72 5.07 13.84
N ASP A 91 -2.87 4.72 13.25
CA ASP A 91 -3.05 3.55 12.39
C ASP A 91 -2.20 3.65 11.11
N THR A 92 -2.08 4.85 10.52
CA THR A 92 -1.30 5.07 9.28
C THR A 92 0.21 5.19 9.55
N ILE A 93 0.60 5.70 10.73
CA ILE A 93 2.02 5.76 11.15
C ILE A 93 2.59 4.35 11.31
N LEU A 94 1.83 3.43 11.92
CA LEU A 94 2.25 2.04 12.08
C LEU A 94 2.41 1.34 10.72
N GLN A 95 1.49 1.58 9.80
CA GLN A 95 1.59 1.07 8.43
C GLN A 95 2.81 1.62 7.71
N GLY A 96 3.08 2.93 7.83
CA GLY A 96 4.26 3.57 7.25
C GLY A 96 5.58 3.00 7.79
N LEU A 97 5.67 2.72 9.10
CA LEU A 97 6.84 2.07 9.71
C LEU A 97 7.04 0.63 9.21
N LYS A 98 5.95 -0.13 9.04
CA LYS A 98 6.00 -1.51 8.52
C LYS A 98 6.43 -1.52 7.05
N VAL A 99 5.84 -0.67 6.22
CA VAL A 99 6.26 -0.49 4.81
C VAL A 99 7.73 -0.11 4.71
N GLY A 100 8.20 0.84 5.53
CA GLY A 100 9.62 1.23 5.55
C GLY A 100 10.57 0.08 5.92
N GLY A 101 10.17 -0.74 6.90
CA GLY A 101 10.91 -1.96 7.29
C GLY A 101 10.92 -3.03 6.20
N ASP A 102 9.79 -3.25 5.52
CA ASP A 102 9.67 -4.26 4.48
C ASP A 102 10.37 -3.82 3.16
N CYS A 103 10.33 -2.54 2.80
CA CYS A 103 11.16 -1.99 1.71
C CYS A 103 12.66 -2.17 1.97
N SER A 104 13.08 -2.06 3.23
CA SER A 104 14.48 -2.30 3.61
C SER A 104 14.87 -3.77 3.42
N LYS A 105 13.95 -4.71 3.66
CA LYS A 105 14.18 -6.15 3.42
C LYS A 105 14.21 -6.49 1.93
N GLU A 106 13.33 -5.92 1.12
CA GLU A 106 13.37 -6.08 -0.34
C GLU A 106 14.70 -5.56 -0.91
N TYR A 107 15.14 -4.37 -0.49
CA TYR A 107 16.43 -3.81 -0.89
C TYR A 107 17.62 -4.69 -0.48
N ILE A 108 17.57 -5.27 0.73
CA ILE A 108 18.59 -6.22 1.20
C ILE A 108 18.52 -7.53 0.39
N ALA A 109 17.35 -8.08 0.08
CA ALA A 109 17.20 -9.29 -0.73
C ALA A 109 17.72 -9.10 -2.16
N GLU A 110 17.46 -7.94 -2.78
CA GLU A 110 18.01 -7.56 -4.07
C GLU A 110 19.54 -7.49 -4.02
N ILE A 111 20.13 -6.82 -3.02
CA ILE A 111 21.58 -6.78 -2.82
C ILE A 111 22.16 -8.17 -2.59
N PHE A 112 21.56 -8.99 -1.73
CA PHE A 112 22.01 -10.36 -1.49
C PHE A 112 21.93 -11.21 -2.76
N SER A 113 20.90 -11.04 -3.61
CA SER A 113 20.77 -11.77 -4.88
C SER A 113 21.86 -11.37 -5.89
N VAL A 114 22.24 -10.09 -5.92
CA VAL A 114 23.32 -9.56 -6.78
C VAL A 114 24.70 -10.01 -6.27
N ILE A 115 24.93 -9.96 -4.96
CA ILE A 115 26.17 -10.44 -4.33
C ILE A 115 26.32 -11.96 -4.50
N PHE A 116 25.25 -12.74 -4.32
CA PHE A 116 25.26 -14.20 -4.50
C PHE A 116 25.42 -14.60 -5.98
N LYS A 117 24.87 -13.82 -6.93
CA LYS A 117 25.17 -13.99 -8.37
C LYS A 117 26.62 -13.67 -8.73
N HIS A 118 27.28 -12.76 -8.03
CA HIS A 118 28.67 -12.37 -8.31
C HIS A 118 29.73 -13.17 -7.53
N HIS A 119 29.35 -13.80 -6.42
CA HIS A 119 30.18 -14.74 -5.67
C HIS A 119 29.49 -16.10 -5.60
N GLY A 120 29.59 -16.87 -6.68
CA GLY A 120 29.14 -18.26 -6.71
C GLY A 120 29.90 -19.11 -5.68
N ILE A 121 29.18 -19.59 -4.67
CA ILE A 121 29.43 -20.82 -3.92
C ILE A 121 28.09 -21.53 -3.75
#